data_AF-A0A2N2IPV8-F1
#
_entry.id   AF-A0A2N2IPV8-F1
#
_cell.length_a   1.000
_cell.length_b   1.000
_cell.length_c   1.000
_cell.angle_alpha   90.00
_cell.angle_beta   90.00
_cell.angle_gamma   90.00
#
_symmetry.space_group_name_H-M   'P 1'
#
loop_
_entity.id
_entity.type
_entity.pdbx_description
1 polymer ?
#
loop_
_entity_poly.entity_id
_entity_poly.type
_entity_poly.pdbx_seq_one_letter_code
_entity_poly.pdbx_strand_id
1 'polypeptide(L)'
;MTRDEAFFEVERAITFTRLQRLGYFLSYNRYALLILVLSLAIPAVLFVFLRWYFWVPATLVALRALYWAWHIARQYPKKLHITKKMLWAQQNRTFRNEDIVKYCGDPCYRVVAHQVLARTGVPAPERRRLVSEYVDQAHDLAHALVFVDREKGRVVTIINGVKTEQTLTPQEMTNG
;
A
#
# COMPACT_ATOMS: atom_id res chain seq x y z
N MET A 1 7.72 13.23 20.67
CA MET A 1 8.37 12.56 19.52
C MET A 1 7.96 13.30 18.26
N THR A 2 8.91 13.85 17.53
CA THR A 2 8.62 14.44 16.22
C THR A 2 8.33 13.34 15.21
N ARG A 3 7.55 13.63 14.15
CA ARG A 3 7.16 12.64 13.12
C ARG A 3 8.37 11.97 12.46
N ASP A 4 9.48 12.70 12.39
CA ASP A 4 10.73 12.24 11.78
C ASP A 4 11.51 11.30 12.70
N GLU A 5 11.50 11.53 14.02
CA GLU A 5 12.09 10.61 15.01
C GLU A 5 11.46 9.22 14.95
N ALA A 6 10.13 9.16 14.91
CA ALA A 6 9.39 7.89 14.81
C ALA A 6 9.67 7.17 13.47
N PHE A 7 9.91 7.92 12.40
CA PHE A 7 10.30 7.35 11.11
C PHE A 7 11.67 6.67 11.21
N PHE A 8 12.68 7.37 11.75
CA PHE A 8 14.03 6.84 11.87
C PHE A 8 14.14 5.69 12.87
N GLU A 9 13.33 5.69 13.92
CA GLU A 9 13.28 4.60 14.90
C GLU A 9 12.86 3.28 14.24
N VAL A 10 11.78 3.30 13.45
CA VAL A 10 11.32 2.13 12.69
C VAL A 10 12.38 1.65 11.71
N GLU A 11 13.09 2.56 11.04
CA GLU A 11 14.13 2.19 10.09
C GLU A 11 15.34 1.52 10.73
N ARG A 12 15.72 1.96 11.94
CA ARG A 12 16.80 1.36 12.73
C ARG A 12 16.41 0.05 13.37
N ALA A 13 15.17 -0.06 13.88
CA ALA A 13 14.70 -1.24 14.59
C ALA A 13 14.59 -2.46 13.67
N ILE A 14 14.20 -2.25 12.39
CA ILE A 14 14.00 -3.36 11.44
C ILE A 14 14.96 -3.26 10.27
N THR A 15 15.95 -4.15 10.33
CA THR A 15 16.91 -4.38 9.25
C THR A 15 16.54 -5.66 8.50
N PHE A 16 16.40 -5.55 7.18
CA PHE A 16 16.21 -6.70 6.30
C PHE A 16 17.55 -7.14 5.72
N THR A 17 17.76 -8.46 5.67
CA THR A 17 18.88 -9.06 4.95
C THR A 17 18.79 -8.79 3.46
N ARG A 18 19.91 -8.89 2.73
CA ARG A 18 19.93 -8.67 1.26
C ARG A 18 18.95 -9.59 0.53
N LEU A 19 18.86 -10.86 0.95
CA LEU A 19 17.92 -11.83 0.40
C LEU A 19 16.46 -11.46 0.66
N GLN A 20 16.13 -11.01 1.87
CA GLN A 20 14.78 -10.54 2.19
C GLN A 20 14.41 -9.30 1.39
N ARG A 21 15.33 -8.34 1.23
CA ARG A 21 15.11 -7.15 0.39
C ARG A 21 14.84 -7.55 -1.06
N LEU A 22 15.59 -8.50 -1.60
CA LEU A 22 15.39 -8.99 -2.97
C LEU A 22 14.05 -9.70 -3.13
N GLY A 23 13.67 -10.54 -2.16
CA GLY A 23 12.34 -11.18 -2.12
C GLY A 23 11.19 -10.16 -2.06
N TYR A 24 11.33 -9.13 -1.23
CA TYR A 24 10.36 -8.03 -1.17
C TYR A 24 10.31 -7.22 -2.46
N PHE A 25 11.46 -6.94 -3.07
CA PHE A 25 11.54 -6.24 -4.34
C PHE A 25 10.78 -6.99 -5.44
N LEU A 26 11.03 -8.29 -5.60
CA LEU A 26 10.34 -9.13 -6.57
C LEU A 26 8.83 -9.20 -6.30
N SER A 27 8.44 -9.42 -5.04
CA SER A 27 7.03 -9.55 -4.68
C SER A 27 6.27 -8.24 -4.89
N TYR A 28 6.84 -7.10 -4.47
CA TYR A 28 6.22 -5.78 -4.57
C TYR A 28 6.18 -5.21 -5.98
N ASN A 29 7.13 -5.62 -6.82
CA ASN A 29 7.22 -5.18 -8.21
C ASN A 29 6.73 -6.24 -9.20
N ARG A 30 6.13 -7.35 -8.76
CA ARG A 30 5.69 -8.44 -9.66
C ARG A 30 4.85 -7.95 -10.85
N TYR A 31 3.97 -6.98 -10.60
CA TYR A 31 3.11 -6.40 -11.63
C TYR A 31 3.88 -5.45 -12.54
N ALA A 32 4.76 -4.61 -11.99
CA ALA A 32 5.62 -3.74 -12.78
C ALA A 32 6.57 -4.54 -13.67
N LEU A 33 7.11 -5.66 -13.17
CA LEU A 33 7.93 -6.60 -13.93
C LEU A 33 7.13 -7.27 -15.05
N LEU A 34 5.90 -7.72 -14.76
CA LEU A 34 5.01 -8.29 -15.78
C LEU A 34 4.73 -7.27 -16.90
N ILE A 35 4.40 -6.03 -16.54
CA ILE A 35 4.15 -4.95 -17.51
C ILE A 35 5.41 -4.67 -18.32
N LEU A 36 6.58 -4.64 -17.68
CA LEU A 36 7.85 -4.45 -18.36
C LEU A 36 8.13 -5.56 -19.38
N VAL A 37 7.96 -6.82 -18.98
CA VAL A 37 8.15 -7.96 -19.89
C VAL A 37 7.17 -7.89 -21.06
N LEU A 38 5.89 -7.64 -20.81
CA LEU A 38 4.87 -7.53 -21.87
C LEU A 38 5.13 -6.35 -22.80
N SER A 39 5.53 -5.21 -22.25
CA SER A 39 5.83 -3.99 -23.02
C SER A 39 7.06 -4.15 -23.91
N LEU A 40 7.98 -5.06 -23.58
CA LEU A 40 9.13 -5.37 -24.43
C LEU A 40 8.82 -6.50 -25.42
N ALA A 41 8.12 -7.55 -24.96
CA ALA A 41 7.82 -8.72 -25.76
C ALA A 41 6.86 -8.42 -26.92
N ILE A 42 5.80 -7.63 -26.67
CA ILE A 42 4.78 -7.36 -27.70
C ILE A 42 5.38 -6.59 -28.90
N PRO A 43 6.08 -5.45 -28.72
CA PRO A 43 6.71 -4.77 -29.84
C PRO A 43 7.82 -5.60 -30.51
N ALA A 44 8.59 -6.38 -29.74
CA ALA A 44 9.65 -7.23 -30.30
C ALA A 44 9.08 -8.34 -31.22
N VAL A 45 8.01 -9.01 -30.81
CA VAL A 45 7.34 -10.02 -31.64
C VAL A 45 6.72 -9.35 -32.88
N LEU A 46 6.06 -8.20 -32.73
CA LEU A 46 5.49 -7.47 -33.86
C LEU A 46 6.58 -6.97 -34.83
N PHE A 47 7.76 -6.61 -34.32
CA PHE A 47 8.91 -6.22 -35.14
C PHE A 47 9.46 -7.39 -35.97
N VAL A 48 9.50 -8.60 -35.40
CA VAL A 48 10.01 -9.80 -36.07
C VAL A 48 9.04 -10.34 -37.12
N PHE A 49 7.74 -10.34 -36.85
CA PHE A 49 6.75 -11.06 -37.65
C PHE A 49 5.79 -10.17 -38.45
N LEU A 50 5.67 -8.88 -38.15
CA LEU A 50 4.68 -7.99 -38.76
C LEU A 50 5.30 -6.75 -39.41
N ARG A 51 4.53 -6.15 -40.32
CA ARG A 51 4.92 -4.93 -41.04
C ARG A 51 4.98 -3.71 -40.11
N TRP A 52 5.69 -2.69 -40.57
CA TRP A 52 6.04 -1.51 -39.77
C TRP A 52 4.87 -0.77 -39.12
N TYR A 53 3.71 -0.78 -39.76
CA TYR A 53 2.51 -0.11 -39.27
C TYR A 53 1.90 -0.75 -38.01
N PHE A 54 2.28 -1.98 -37.64
CA PHE A 54 1.82 -2.62 -36.40
C PHE A 54 2.78 -2.39 -35.22
N TRP A 55 4.09 -2.43 -35.44
CA TRP A 55 5.04 -2.32 -34.34
C TRP A 55 5.25 -0.86 -33.88
N VAL A 56 5.06 0.14 -34.76
CA VAL A 56 5.20 1.56 -34.37
C VAL A 56 4.13 1.99 -33.34
N PRO A 57 2.81 1.79 -33.58
CA PRO A 57 1.79 2.09 -32.56
C PRO A 57 1.96 1.25 -31.30
N ALA A 58 2.31 -0.03 -31.44
CA ALA A 58 2.55 -0.92 -30.30
C ALA A 58 3.71 -0.42 -29.41
N THR A 59 4.78 0.10 -30.02
CA THR A 59 5.90 0.70 -29.29
C THR A 59 5.47 1.94 -28.50
N LEU A 60 4.61 2.80 -29.06
CA LEU A 60 4.10 3.97 -28.34
C LEU A 60 3.25 3.57 -27.12
N VAL A 61 2.37 2.58 -27.28
CA VAL A 61 1.59 2.02 -26.16
C VAL A 61 2.51 1.39 -25.11
N ALA A 62 3.52 0.64 -25.54
CA ALA A 62 4.52 0.04 -24.68
C ALA A 62 5.32 1.08 -23.88
N LEU A 63 5.72 2.19 -24.49
CA LEU A 63 6.41 3.29 -23.79
C LEU A 63 5.53 3.88 -22.68
N ARG A 64 4.23 4.08 -22.94
CA ARG A 64 3.31 4.55 -21.91
C ARG A 64 3.11 3.53 -20.79
N ALA A 65 3.04 2.24 -21.13
CA ALA A 65 2.98 1.16 -20.14
C ALA A 65 4.26 1.07 -19.29
N LEU A 66 5.44 1.25 -19.90
CA LEU A 66 6.73 1.31 -19.21
C LEU A 66 6.82 2.51 -18.26
N TYR A 67 6.34 3.68 -18.67
CA TYR A 67 6.24 4.84 -17.78
C TYR A 67 5.38 4.55 -16.55
N TRP A 68 4.24 3.86 -16.74
CA TRP A 68 3.38 3.47 -15.63
C TRP A 68 4.04 2.40 -14.73
N ALA A 69 4.71 1.41 -15.32
CA ALA A 69 5.48 0.42 -14.59
C ALA A 69 6.59 1.05 -13.73
N TRP A 70 7.30 2.05 -14.28
CA TRP A 70 8.28 2.83 -13.55
C TRP A 70 7.68 3.58 -12.36
N HIS A 71 6.51 4.21 -12.56
CA HIS A 71 5.80 4.90 -11.48
C HIS A 71 5.45 3.94 -10.33
N ILE A 72 4.95 2.73 -10.64
CA ILE A 72 4.68 1.69 -9.64
C ILE A 72 5.97 1.26 -8.93
N ALA A 73 7.06 1.05 -9.69
CA ALA A 73 8.34 0.62 -9.14
C ALA A 73 8.95 1.65 -8.18
N ARG A 74 8.78 2.95 -8.47
CA ARG A 74 9.27 4.05 -7.63
C ARG A 74 8.59 4.11 -6.25
N GLN A 75 7.44 3.47 -6.08
CA GLN A 75 6.76 3.38 -4.78
C GLN A 75 7.36 2.31 -3.85
N TYR A 76 8.32 1.50 -4.32
CA TYR A 76 9.00 0.48 -3.53
C TYR A 76 9.49 0.93 -2.13
N PRO A 77 10.23 2.05 -1.96
CA PRO A 77 10.69 2.47 -0.63
C PRO A 77 9.52 2.74 0.33
N LYS A 78 8.41 3.30 -0.16
CA LYS A 78 7.20 3.53 0.64
C LYS A 78 6.59 2.20 1.11
N LYS A 79 6.46 1.22 0.19
CA LYS A 79 5.97 -0.13 0.52
C LYS A 79 6.84 -0.81 1.57
N LEU A 80 8.17 -0.71 1.40
CA LEU A 80 9.13 -1.28 2.33
C LEU A 80 9.03 -0.62 3.72
N HIS A 81 8.91 0.70 3.79
CA HIS A 81 8.74 1.43 5.04
C HIS A 81 7.45 1.01 5.77
N ILE A 82 6.32 0.92 5.06
CA ILE A 82 5.05 0.44 5.66
C ILE A 82 5.23 -0.97 6.22
N THR A 83 5.91 -1.85 5.49
CA THR A 83 6.20 -3.21 5.95
C THR A 83 6.99 -3.19 7.25
N LYS A 84 8.07 -2.40 7.32
CA LYS A 84 8.86 -2.24 8.55
C LYS A 84 8.01 -1.74 9.70
N LYS A 85 7.16 -0.73 9.47
CA LYS A 85 6.27 -0.19 10.50
C LYS A 85 5.33 -1.26 11.06
N MET A 86 4.73 -2.07 10.19
CA MET A 86 3.82 -3.15 10.63
C MET A 86 4.58 -4.24 11.38
N LEU A 87 5.76 -4.62 10.91
CA LEU A 87 6.61 -5.60 11.61
C LEU A 87 7.03 -5.11 12.99
N TRP A 88 7.35 -3.82 13.11
CA TRP A 88 7.72 -3.23 14.39
C TRP A 88 6.55 -3.22 15.37
N ALA A 89 5.34 -2.87 14.88
CA ALA A 89 4.11 -3.01 15.68
C ALA A 89 3.83 -4.47 16.08
N GLN A 90 4.11 -5.44 15.20
CA GLN A 90 3.98 -6.86 15.51
C GLN A 90 4.95 -7.30 16.61
N GLN A 91 6.22 -6.87 16.52
CA GLN A 91 7.23 -7.15 17.55
C GLN A 91 6.83 -6.56 18.90
N ASN A 92 6.24 -5.36 18.90
CA ASN A 92 5.77 -4.67 20.11
C ASN A 92 4.39 -5.15 20.60
N ARG A 93 3.78 -6.16 19.94
CA ARG A 93 2.43 -6.67 20.25
C ARG A 93 1.32 -5.61 20.21
N THR A 94 1.55 -4.50 19.53
CA THR A 94 0.55 -3.42 19.34
C THR A 94 -0.19 -3.53 18.01
N PHE A 95 0.24 -4.43 17.12
CA PHE A 95 -0.37 -4.64 15.82
C PHE A 95 -1.79 -5.22 15.92
N ARG A 96 -2.74 -4.54 15.28
CA ARG A 96 -4.09 -5.07 15.04
C ARG A 96 -4.27 -5.27 13.54
N ASN A 97 -4.98 -6.33 13.14
CA ASN A 97 -5.17 -6.62 11.71
C ASN A 97 -5.88 -5.46 10.98
N GLU A 98 -6.76 -4.75 11.66
CA GLU A 98 -7.48 -3.56 11.17
C GLU A 98 -6.55 -2.40 10.76
N ASP A 99 -5.34 -2.32 11.32
CA ASP A 99 -4.37 -1.27 10.99
C ASP A 99 -3.95 -1.29 9.52
N ILE A 100 -4.17 -2.43 8.85
CA ILE A 100 -3.80 -2.64 7.45
C ILE A 100 -4.89 -2.25 6.45
N VAL A 101 -6.12 -2.02 6.91
CA VAL A 101 -7.29 -1.71 6.08
C VAL A 101 -7.01 -0.51 5.18
N LYS A 102 -6.43 0.56 5.73
CA LYS A 102 -6.06 1.78 4.99
C LYS A 102 -5.13 1.56 3.79
N TYR A 103 -4.39 0.46 3.77
CA TYR A 103 -3.49 0.12 2.65
C TYR A 103 -4.13 -0.84 1.64
N CYS A 104 -5.30 -1.39 1.93
CA CYS A 104 -5.99 -2.33 1.05
C CYS A 104 -6.75 -1.62 -0.09
N GLY A 105 -7.14 -0.36 0.11
CA GLY A 105 -7.85 0.44 -0.90
C GLY A 105 -7.08 0.60 -2.21
N ASP A 106 -5.76 0.84 -2.16
CA ASP A 106 -4.92 0.94 -3.34
C ASP A 106 -4.39 -0.45 -3.78
N PRO A 107 -4.68 -0.89 -5.02
CA PRO A 107 -4.23 -2.18 -5.55
C PRO A 107 -2.73 -2.46 -5.39
N CYS A 108 -1.89 -1.41 -5.45
CA CYS A 108 -0.44 -1.57 -5.42
C CYS A 108 0.08 -1.89 -4.00
N TYR A 109 -0.69 -1.57 -2.95
CA TYR A 109 -0.34 -1.84 -1.55
C TYR A 109 -0.99 -3.11 -0.99
N ARG A 110 -1.97 -3.72 -1.68
CA ARG A 110 -2.56 -5.02 -1.29
C ARG A 110 -1.53 -6.13 -1.12
N VAL A 111 -0.43 -6.09 -1.88
CA VAL A 111 0.68 -7.06 -1.74
C VAL A 111 1.38 -6.91 -0.38
N VAL A 112 1.51 -5.68 0.12
CA VAL A 112 2.03 -5.42 1.47
C VAL A 112 1.09 -6.01 2.50
N ALA A 113 -0.23 -5.83 2.32
CA ALA A 113 -1.24 -6.39 3.21
C ALA A 113 -1.14 -7.93 3.31
N HIS A 114 -1.05 -8.60 2.17
CA HIS A 114 -0.85 -10.05 2.13
C HIS A 114 0.42 -10.50 2.85
N GLN A 115 1.53 -9.78 2.72
CA GLN A 115 2.78 -10.16 3.36
C GLN A 115 2.78 -9.94 4.87
N VAL A 116 2.20 -8.84 5.35
CA VAL A 116 2.09 -8.58 6.78
C VAL A 116 1.18 -9.61 7.46
N LEU A 117 0.03 -9.93 6.83
CA LEU A 117 -0.86 -10.99 7.31
C LEU A 117 -0.23 -12.39 7.19
N ALA A 118 0.68 -12.61 6.21
CA ALA A 118 1.39 -13.87 6.12
C ALA A 118 2.31 -14.10 7.33
N ARG A 119 2.86 -13.02 7.89
CA ARG A 119 3.74 -13.10 9.06
C ARG A 119 3.01 -13.25 10.38
N THR A 120 1.73 -12.90 10.46
CA THR A 120 0.89 -13.21 11.63
C THR A 120 0.44 -14.66 11.67
N GLY A 121 0.86 -15.49 10.71
CA GLY A 121 0.50 -16.90 10.64
C GLY A 121 -0.85 -17.18 9.96
N VAL A 122 -1.50 -16.15 9.38
CA VAL A 122 -2.79 -16.35 8.71
C VAL A 122 -2.60 -17.18 7.43
N PRO A 123 -3.35 -18.29 7.26
CA PRO A 123 -3.30 -19.14 6.07
C PRO A 123 -3.63 -18.37 4.77
N ALA A 124 -3.04 -18.80 3.66
CA ALA A 124 -3.23 -18.16 2.36
C ALA A 124 -4.70 -17.91 1.94
N PRO A 125 -5.65 -18.87 2.09
CA PRO A 125 -7.05 -18.62 1.72
C PRO A 125 -7.70 -17.55 2.59
N GLU A 126 -7.46 -17.59 3.90
CA GLU A 126 -8.00 -16.63 4.86
C GLU A 126 -7.43 -15.22 4.64
N ARG A 127 -6.15 -15.10 4.29
CA ARG A 127 -5.56 -13.81 3.90
C ARG A 127 -6.26 -13.19 2.70
N ARG A 128 -6.69 -13.99 1.71
CA ARG A 128 -7.39 -13.48 0.54
C ARG A 128 -8.77 -12.95 0.92
N ARG A 129 -9.48 -13.68 1.78
CA ARG A 129 -10.76 -13.26 2.32
C ARG A 129 -10.63 -11.95 3.10
N LEU A 130 -9.72 -11.89 4.06
CA LEU A 130 -9.49 -10.68 4.87
C LEU A 130 -9.11 -9.47 4.02
N VAL A 131 -8.20 -9.63 3.05
CA VAL A 131 -7.84 -8.53 2.16
C VAL A 131 -9.03 -8.07 1.31
N SER A 132 -9.91 -8.98 0.88
CA SER A 132 -11.15 -8.60 0.18
C SER A 132 -12.06 -7.78 1.09
N GLU A 133 -12.32 -8.26 2.30
CA GLU A 133 -13.15 -7.55 3.28
C GLU A 133 -12.54 -6.17 3.63
N TYR A 134 -11.22 -6.08 3.72
CA TYR A 134 -10.52 -4.82 3.97
C TYR A 134 -10.50 -3.87 2.77
N VAL A 135 -10.63 -4.37 1.54
CA VAL A 135 -10.80 -3.52 0.36
C VAL A 135 -12.14 -2.82 0.44
N ASP A 136 -13.20 -3.54 0.80
CA ASP A 136 -14.54 -2.99 0.93
C ASP A 136 -14.58 -1.96 2.08
N GLN A 137 -14.03 -2.29 3.24
CA GLN A 137 -13.90 -1.35 4.37
C GLN A 137 -13.06 -0.12 4.03
N ALA A 138 -11.97 -0.27 3.26
CA ALA A 138 -11.14 0.86 2.85
C ALA A 138 -11.89 1.78 1.87
N HIS A 139 -12.78 1.22 1.05
CA HIS A 139 -13.64 2.01 0.18
C HIS A 139 -14.65 2.82 1.00
N ASP A 140 -15.28 2.21 2.00
CA ASP A 140 -16.17 2.90 2.94
C ASP A 140 -15.46 4.02 3.70
N LEU A 141 -14.22 3.77 4.16
CA LEU A 141 -13.38 4.77 4.83
C LEU A 141 -12.91 5.88 3.90
N ALA A 142 -12.76 5.62 2.59
CA ALA A 142 -12.40 6.66 1.62
C ALA A 142 -13.55 7.67 1.41
N HIS A 143 -14.79 7.26 1.68
CA HIS A 143 -15.96 8.13 1.69
C HIS A 143 -16.22 8.75 3.08
N ALA A 144 -15.32 8.53 4.05
CA ALA A 144 -15.45 9.08 5.39
C ALA A 144 -14.96 10.53 5.45
N LEU A 145 -15.83 11.45 5.88
CA LEU A 145 -15.49 12.83 6.20
C LEU A 145 -15.27 12.95 7.71
N VAL A 146 -14.05 13.30 8.10
CA VAL A 146 -13.71 13.54 9.52
C VAL A 146 -13.56 15.05 9.75
N PHE A 147 -14.41 15.61 10.58
CA PHE A 147 -14.33 16.98 11.06
C PHE A 147 -13.86 16.98 12.51
N VAL A 148 -12.79 17.73 12.79
CA VAL A 148 -12.28 17.93 14.15
C VAL A 148 -12.61 19.36 14.56
N ASP A 149 -13.66 19.53 15.36
CA ASP A 149 -14.05 20.82 15.94
C ASP A 149 -13.43 20.92 17.34
N ARG A 150 -12.26 21.57 17.42
CA ARG A 150 -11.51 21.74 18.67
C ARG A 150 -12.15 22.75 19.62
N GLU A 151 -12.85 23.76 19.11
CA GLU A 151 -13.54 24.75 19.95
C GLU A 151 -14.68 24.11 20.73
N LYS A 152 -15.34 23.10 20.14
CA LYS A 152 -16.43 22.36 20.78
C LYS A 152 -16.01 21.03 21.39
N GLY A 153 -14.73 20.64 21.28
CA GLY A 153 -14.21 19.39 21.82
C GLY A 153 -14.80 18.13 21.18
N ARG A 154 -15.10 18.13 19.87
CA ARG A 154 -15.75 17.00 19.18
C ARG A 154 -15.02 16.58 17.92
N VAL A 155 -14.94 15.27 17.71
CA VAL A 155 -14.60 14.66 16.42
C VAL A 155 -15.89 14.10 15.83
N VAL A 156 -16.29 14.65 14.68
CA VAL A 156 -17.42 14.17 13.90
C VAL A 156 -16.88 13.36 12.74
N THR A 157 -17.14 12.07 12.75
CA THR A 157 -16.79 11.16 11.65
C THR A 157 -18.07 10.80 10.92
N ILE A 158 -18.18 11.18 9.65
CA ILE A 158 -19.31 10.86 8.78
C ILE A 158 -18.85 9.75 7.84
N ILE A 159 -19.38 8.54 7.98
CA ILE A 159 -19.10 7.40 7.09
C ILE A 159 -20.41 7.03 6.40
N ASN A 160 -20.46 7.08 5.06
CA ASN A 160 -21.63 6.69 4.27
C ASN A 160 -22.96 7.32 4.74
N GLY A 161 -22.93 8.61 5.14
CA GLY A 161 -24.11 9.34 5.64
C GLY A 161 -24.49 9.08 7.11
N VAL A 162 -23.82 8.14 7.78
CA VAL A 162 -23.98 7.90 9.22
C VAL A 162 -23.00 8.79 9.99
N LYS A 163 -23.53 9.62 10.89
CA LYS A 163 -22.75 10.54 11.71
C LYS A 163 -22.42 9.87 13.05
N THR A 164 -21.13 9.67 13.29
CA THR A 164 -20.59 9.25 14.59
C THR A 164 -19.88 10.43 15.25
N GLU A 165 -20.36 10.83 16.43
CA GLU A 165 -19.73 11.87 17.26
C GLU A 165 -18.93 11.21 18.38
N GLN A 166 -17.67 11.60 18.52
CA GLN A 166 -16.83 11.23 19.66
C GLN A 166 -16.36 12.52 20.37
N THR A 167 -16.60 12.60 21.67
CA THR A 167 -16.13 13.72 22.50
C THR A 167 -14.63 13.56 22.75
N LEU A 168 -13.85 14.62 22.48
CA LEU A 168 -12.42 14.65 22.76
C LEU A 168 -12.20 14.57 24.27
N THR A 169 -11.24 13.74 24.70
CA THR A 169 -10.87 13.69 26.10
C THR A 169 -10.03 14.92 26.49
N PRO A 170 -10.05 15.38 27.76
CA PRO A 170 -9.36 16.61 28.19
C PRO A 170 -7.85 16.65 27.90
N GLN A 171 -7.22 15.48 27.77
CA GLN A 171 -5.80 15.35 27.42
C GLN A 171 -5.51 15.58 25.93
N GLU A 172 -6.51 15.41 25.07
CA GLU A 172 -6.41 15.66 23.62
C GLU A 172 -6.69 17.12 23.25
N MET A 173 -7.26 17.89 24.19
CA MET A 173 -7.52 19.32 24.04
C MET A 173 -6.30 20.20 24.33
N THR A 174 -5.28 19.70 25.06
CA THR A 174 -4.18 20.53 25.60
C THR A 174 -2.79 20.28 24.99
N ASN A 175 -2.57 19.22 24.19
CA ASN A 175 -1.26 18.90 23.61
C ASN A 175 -1.06 19.50 22.21
N GLY A 176 -0.96 20.84 22.15
CA GLY A 176 -0.53 21.61 20.98
C GLY A 176 0.85 22.22 21.19
#